data_AF-A0A674NJJ9-F1
#
_entry.id   AF-A0A674NJJ9-F1
#
_cell.length_a   1.000
_cell.length_b   1.000
_cell.length_c   1.000
_cell.angle_alpha   90.00
_cell.angle_beta   90.00
_cell.angle_gamma   90.00
#
_symmetry.space_group_name_H-M   'P 1'
#
loop_
_entity.id
_entity.type
_entity.pdbx_description
1 polymer ?
#
loop_
_entity_poly.entity_id
_entity_poly.type
_entity_poly.pdbx_seq_one_letter_code
_entity_poly.pdbx_strand_id
1 'polypeptide(L)'
;MPRIMIKGGVWRNTEDEILKAAVMKYGKNQWSRIASLLHRKSAKQCKARWYEWLDPSIKKTEWSREEEEKLLHLAKLMPTQWRTIAPIIGRTAAQCLEHYEYLLDKAAQRDDEEEVGDDPRKLKPGEIDPNPETKPARPDPVDMDEDELEMLSEARARLANTQGKKAKRKAREKQLEEARRLAALQKRRELRAAGINIHKKRKKKRGVDYNAEIPFEKKPALGFYDTTMEQFEHLEPNFKRLRQQHLDGELRNEQEERERKRDKQKIKKKKESDLPSAILQTSGVAEFTKKRSKLVLPAPQISDAELEEVVKLGLASEVARQAAEESESGNSASSALLSEYSVTNTVTGLHTPRTPAVQDRILQEAQNLMALTNIDTPLKGGLNTPLHESDFSGVTPQKQQIQTPNTVLSTPFRTPGPGQGQESMTPQAGGAMTPRGAVTPVLGLFQHS
;
A
#
# COMPACT_ATOMS: atom_id res chain seq x y z
N MET A 1 37.07 -10.66 -39.17
CA MET A 1 37.87 -11.02 -37.97
C MET A 1 36.93 -11.22 -36.80
N PRO A 2 37.19 -12.15 -35.86
CA PRO A 2 36.41 -12.24 -34.62
C PRO A 2 36.66 -11.00 -33.75
N ARG A 3 35.61 -10.25 -33.37
CA ARG A 3 35.72 -9.20 -32.34
C ARG A 3 36.09 -9.88 -31.01
N ILE A 4 37.34 -9.75 -30.57
CA ILE A 4 37.77 -10.15 -29.23
C ILE A 4 37.21 -9.13 -28.24
N MET A 5 35.99 -9.38 -27.75
CA MET A 5 35.37 -8.55 -26.72
C MET A 5 36.01 -8.88 -25.36
N ILE A 6 36.89 -7.98 -24.89
CA ILE A 6 37.41 -8.03 -23.52
C ILE A 6 36.23 -7.84 -22.56
N LYS A 7 35.99 -8.82 -21.68
CA LYS A 7 34.83 -8.84 -20.78
C LYS A 7 35.17 -8.26 -19.42
N GLY A 8 34.29 -7.42 -18.89
CA GLY A 8 34.42 -6.78 -17.58
C GLY A 8 34.41 -5.26 -17.67
N GLY A 9 35.21 -4.63 -16.81
CA GLY A 9 35.14 -3.20 -16.52
C GLY A 9 33.95 -2.85 -15.61
N VAL A 10 33.88 -1.56 -15.26
CA VAL A 10 32.87 -1.01 -14.36
C VAL A 10 31.43 -1.30 -14.83
N TRP A 11 30.51 -1.41 -13.87
CA TRP A 11 29.08 -1.56 -14.12
C TRP A 11 28.41 -0.20 -14.34
N ARG A 12 27.64 -0.07 -15.42
CA ARG A 12 26.76 1.09 -15.68
C ARG A 12 25.34 0.81 -15.20
N ASN A 13 24.56 1.86 -14.92
CA ASN A 13 23.18 1.70 -14.44
C ASN A 13 22.28 1.04 -15.50
N THR A 14 22.48 1.30 -16.79
CA THR A 14 21.88 0.54 -17.90
C THR A 14 22.09 -0.97 -17.80
N GLU A 15 23.33 -1.42 -17.54
CA GLU A 15 23.66 -2.84 -17.41
C GLU A 15 22.98 -3.48 -16.19
N ASP A 16 22.95 -2.77 -15.05
CA ASP A 16 22.29 -3.22 -13.82
C ASP A 16 20.76 -3.33 -13.99
N GLU A 17 20.10 -2.38 -14.66
CA GLU A 17 18.66 -2.45 -14.93
C GLU A 17 18.30 -3.58 -15.91
N ILE A 18 19.10 -3.79 -16.96
CA ILE A 18 18.96 -4.95 -17.86
C ILE A 18 19.17 -6.26 -17.07
N LEU A 19 20.15 -6.31 -16.17
CA LEU A 19 20.41 -7.46 -15.31
C LEU A 19 19.22 -7.77 -14.39
N LYS A 20 18.63 -6.75 -13.73
CA LYS A 20 17.40 -6.89 -12.94
C LYS A 20 16.25 -7.47 -13.78
N ALA A 21 15.94 -6.85 -14.91
CA ALA A 21 14.86 -7.29 -15.79
C ALA A 21 15.09 -8.70 -16.38
N ALA A 22 16.34 -9.05 -16.67
CA ALA A 22 16.72 -10.39 -17.13
C ALA A 22 16.60 -11.45 -16.02
N VAL A 23 16.95 -11.13 -14.76
CA VAL A 23 16.73 -12.02 -13.61
C VAL A 23 15.23 -12.20 -13.34
N MET A 24 14.42 -11.15 -13.46
CA MET A 24 12.95 -11.24 -13.35
C MET A 24 12.34 -12.20 -14.40
N LYS A 25 12.89 -12.24 -15.62
CA LYS A 25 12.39 -13.13 -16.70
C LYS A 25 12.98 -14.54 -16.69
N TYR A 26 14.26 -14.70 -16.34
CA TYR A 26 15.01 -15.96 -16.52
C TYR A 26 15.42 -16.65 -15.20
N GLY A 27 15.27 -15.96 -14.06
CA GLY A 27 15.59 -16.47 -12.72
C GLY A 27 17.10 -16.54 -12.42
N LYS A 28 17.42 -16.77 -11.14
CA LYS A 28 18.79 -16.78 -10.58
C LYS A 28 19.67 -17.98 -11.00
N ASN A 29 19.22 -18.80 -11.96
CA ASN A 29 19.93 -20.02 -12.41
C ASN A 29 20.41 -19.96 -13.87
N GLN A 30 19.92 -19.02 -14.68
CA GLN A 30 20.21 -18.98 -16.13
C GLN A 30 21.25 -17.90 -16.52
N TRP A 31 22.34 -17.77 -15.76
CA TRP A 31 23.36 -16.71 -15.92
C TRP A 31 23.97 -16.59 -17.32
N SER A 32 24.16 -17.71 -18.03
CA SER A 32 24.64 -17.69 -19.43
C SER A 32 23.65 -16.99 -20.38
N ARG A 33 22.35 -17.19 -20.16
CA ARG A 33 21.28 -16.54 -20.93
C ARG A 33 21.16 -15.06 -20.58
N ILE A 34 21.34 -14.71 -19.31
CA ILE A 34 21.35 -13.33 -18.82
C ILE A 34 22.54 -12.57 -19.42
N ALA A 35 23.76 -13.12 -19.35
CA ALA A 35 24.94 -12.52 -19.96
C ALA A 35 24.84 -12.38 -21.49
N SER A 36 24.02 -13.19 -22.16
CA SER A 36 23.76 -13.02 -23.60
C SER A 36 22.98 -11.74 -23.96
N LEU A 37 22.43 -11.00 -22.98
CA LEU A 37 21.85 -9.66 -23.14
C LEU A 37 22.84 -8.52 -22.83
N LEU A 38 24.02 -8.83 -22.28
CA LEU A 38 25.00 -7.83 -21.80
C LEU A 38 26.34 -8.06 -22.49
N HIS A 39 26.59 -7.34 -23.58
CA HIS A 39 27.66 -7.65 -24.55
C HIS A 39 29.05 -7.79 -23.92
N ARG A 40 29.34 -6.93 -22.93
CA ARG A 40 30.65 -6.79 -22.28
C ARG A 40 30.77 -7.52 -20.94
N LYS A 41 29.70 -8.15 -20.43
CA LYS A 41 29.69 -8.81 -19.11
C LYS A 41 29.54 -10.33 -19.26
N SER A 42 30.33 -11.08 -18.51
CA SER A 42 30.28 -12.56 -18.51
C SER A 42 29.21 -13.11 -17.56
N ALA A 43 28.83 -14.38 -17.74
CA ALA A 43 27.90 -15.06 -16.83
C ALA A 43 28.38 -15.12 -15.37
N LYS A 44 29.71 -15.18 -15.14
CA LYS A 44 30.31 -15.13 -13.81
C LYS A 44 30.14 -13.74 -13.19
N GLN A 45 30.45 -12.70 -13.96
CA GLN A 45 30.30 -11.29 -13.54
C GLN A 45 28.83 -10.94 -13.26
N CYS A 46 27.89 -11.34 -14.13
CA CYS A 46 26.45 -11.15 -13.89
C CYS A 46 25.98 -11.84 -12.59
N LYS A 47 26.49 -13.04 -12.29
CA LYS A 47 26.18 -13.76 -11.05
C LYS A 47 26.77 -13.04 -9.83
N ALA A 48 28.04 -12.67 -9.87
CA ALA A 48 28.71 -11.96 -8.78
C ALA A 48 28.02 -10.61 -8.50
N ARG A 49 27.83 -9.78 -9.52
CA ARG A 49 27.08 -8.51 -9.45
C ARG A 49 25.71 -8.67 -8.80
N TRP A 50 24.99 -9.74 -9.14
CA TRP A 50 23.70 -10.02 -8.51
C TRP A 50 23.84 -10.29 -7.00
N TYR A 51 24.68 -11.24 -6.60
CA TYR A 51 24.82 -11.64 -5.20
C TYR A 51 25.62 -10.68 -4.32
N GLU A 52 26.37 -9.74 -4.91
CA GLU A 52 27.20 -8.78 -4.18
C GLU A 52 26.59 -7.38 -4.13
N TRP A 53 25.77 -6.99 -5.13
CA TRP A 53 25.17 -5.66 -5.20
C TRP A 53 23.66 -5.60 -5.49
N LEU A 54 23.08 -6.50 -6.31
CA LEU A 54 21.68 -6.32 -6.78
C LEU A 54 20.60 -7.12 -6.06
N ASP A 55 20.94 -8.17 -5.31
CA ASP A 55 19.95 -8.95 -4.57
C ASP A 55 19.29 -8.07 -3.48
N PRO A 56 17.96 -7.93 -3.44
CA PRO A 56 17.28 -7.05 -2.49
C PRO A 56 17.45 -7.47 -1.02
N SER A 57 17.96 -8.68 -0.76
CA SER A 57 18.36 -9.14 0.58
C SER A 57 19.60 -8.41 1.14
N ILE A 58 20.37 -7.70 0.30
CA ILE A 58 21.63 -7.06 0.69
C ILE A 58 21.34 -5.71 1.35
N LYS A 59 21.67 -5.58 2.64
CA LYS A 59 21.59 -4.30 3.36
C LYS A 59 22.62 -3.30 2.81
N LYS A 60 22.13 -2.16 2.32
CA LYS A 60 22.94 -1.00 1.89
C LYS A 60 22.77 0.24 2.78
N THR A 61 22.11 0.07 3.91
CA THR A 61 22.01 1.08 4.97
C THR A 61 23.36 1.25 5.68
N GLU A 62 23.51 2.31 6.46
CA GLU A 62 24.63 2.48 7.39
C GLU A 62 24.76 1.30 8.35
N TRP A 63 25.94 1.14 8.96
CA TRP A 63 26.22 0.10 9.94
C TRP A 63 25.65 0.50 11.31
N SER A 64 24.95 -0.43 11.97
CA SER A 64 24.55 -0.24 13.36
C SER A 64 25.66 -0.71 14.30
N ARG A 65 25.77 -0.09 15.48
CA ARG A 65 26.78 -0.43 16.49
C ARG A 65 26.76 -1.92 16.89
N GLU A 66 25.57 -2.54 16.93
CA GLU A 66 25.42 -3.99 17.16
C GLU A 66 25.96 -4.87 16.01
N GLU A 67 25.95 -4.38 14.76
CA GLU A 67 26.57 -5.05 13.61
C GLU A 67 28.11 -4.92 13.68
N GLU A 68 28.62 -3.76 14.11
CA GLU A 68 30.06 -3.50 14.29
C GLU A 68 30.68 -4.30 15.44
N GLU A 69 30.05 -4.29 16.62
CA GLU A 69 30.52 -5.07 17.78
C GLU A 69 30.55 -6.58 17.46
N LYS A 70 29.54 -7.06 16.73
CA LYS A 70 29.46 -8.45 16.24
C LYS A 70 30.50 -8.74 15.15
N LEU A 71 30.74 -7.81 14.22
CA LEU A 71 31.78 -7.92 13.19
C LEU A 71 33.17 -8.08 13.82
N LEU A 72 33.54 -7.20 14.76
CA LEU A 72 34.82 -7.24 15.46
C LEU A 72 35.00 -8.52 16.29
N HIS A 73 33.95 -8.95 16.99
CA HIS A 73 33.97 -10.21 17.74
C HIS A 73 34.19 -11.43 16.83
N LEU A 74 33.45 -11.52 15.72
CA LEU A 74 33.57 -12.63 14.77
C LEU A 74 34.89 -12.60 13.98
N ALA A 75 35.41 -11.42 13.64
CA ALA A 75 36.72 -11.28 12.99
C ALA A 75 37.88 -11.72 13.92
N LYS A 76 37.77 -11.45 15.23
CA LYS A 76 38.71 -11.94 16.24
C LYS A 76 38.63 -13.46 16.45
N LEU A 77 37.43 -14.03 16.37
CA LEU A 77 37.20 -15.49 16.55
C LEU A 77 37.57 -16.31 15.30
N MET A 78 37.32 -15.77 14.09
CA MET A 78 37.56 -16.43 12.81
C MET A 78 38.37 -15.51 11.87
N PRO A 79 39.70 -15.39 12.07
CA PRO A 79 40.54 -14.49 11.29
C PRO A 79 40.40 -14.71 9.77
N THR A 80 40.18 -13.61 9.04
CA THR A 80 40.05 -13.53 7.56
C THR A 80 38.94 -14.37 6.89
N GLN A 81 38.04 -15.01 7.64
CA GLN A 81 36.97 -15.87 7.09
C GLN A 81 35.70 -15.11 6.67
N TRP A 82 35.84 -14.05 5.87
CA TRP A 82 34.74 -13.12 5.54
C TRP A 82 33.52 -13.78 4.90
N ARG A 83 33.68 -14.86 4.10
CA ARG A 83 32.56 -15.62 3.53
C ARG A 83 31.74 -16.40 4.58
N THR A 84 32.34 -16.73 5.73
CA THR A 84 31.68 -17.38 6.86
C THR A 84 31.04 -16.37 7.80
N ILE A 85 31.68 -15.21 8.00
CA ILE A 85 31.19 -14.12 8.86
C ILE A 85 29.97 -13.42 8.23
N ALA A 86 30.00 -13.17 6.92
CA ALA A 86 28.99 -12.40 6.19
C ALA A 86 27.53 -12.89 6.39
N PRO A 87 27.21 -14.20 6.26
CA PRO A 87 25.87 -14.72 6.54
C PRO A 87 25.40 -14.53 7.99
N ILE A 88 26.32 -14.49 8.97
CA ILE A 88 26.00 -14.36 10.40
C ILE A 88 25.60 -12.92 10.74
N ILE A 89 26.24 -11.93 10.11
CA ILE A 89 25.90 -10.51 10.32
C ILE A 89 24.82 -10.00 9.35
N GLY A 90 24.58 -10.69 8.23
CA GLY A 90 23.56 -10.33 7.24
C GLY A 90 24.00 -9.22 6.27
N ARG A 91 25.30 -9.17 5.92
CA ARG A 91 25.92 -8.23 4.96
C ARG A 91 26.72 -9.02 3.90
N THR A 92 27.15 -8.39 2.81
CA THR A 92 28.03 -9.02 1.81
C THR A 92 29.46 -9.12 2.33
N ALA A 93 30.19 -10.20 2.04
CA ALA A 93 31.57 -10.41 2.51
C ALA A 93 32.55 -9.27 2.17
N ALA A 94 32.36 -8.60 1.03
CA ALA A 94 33.12 -7.40 0.67
C ALA A 94 32.84 -6.22 1.61
N GLN A 95 31.56 -5.94 1.90
CA GLN A 95 31.16 -4.91 2.87
C GLN A 95 31.74 -5.20 4.27
N CYS A 96 31.78 -6.48 4.67
CA CYS A 96 32.34 -6.90 5.97
C CYS A 96 33.83 -6.56 6.09
N LEU A 97 34.60 -6.85 5.03
CA LEU A 97 36.03 -6.58 4.97
C LEU A 97 36.30 -5.08 4.93
N GLU A 98 35.65 -4.36 4.01
CA GLU A 98 35.80 -2.90 3.83
C GLU A 98 35.47 -2.13 5.13
N HIS A 99 34.40 -2.52 5.83
CA HIS A 99 34.04 -1.88 7.10
C HIS A 99 34.95 -2.27 8.26
N TYR A 100 35.47 -3.50 8.28
CA TYR A 100 36.46 -3.92 9.27
C TYR A 100 37.79 -3.18 9.10
N GLU A 101 38.27 -3.03 7.86
CA GLU A 101 39.47 -2.24 7.55
C GLU A 101 39.26 -0.76 7.93
N TYR A 102 38.11 -0.17 7.59
CA TYR A 102 37.74 1.18 8.03
C TYR A 102 37.72 1.35 9.56
N LEU A 103 37.21 0.36 10.32
CA LEU A 103 37.22 0.40 11.78
C LEU A 103 38.65 0.30 12.37
N LEU A 104 39.55 -0.45 11.74
CA LEU A 104 40.96 -0.51 12.14
C LEU A 104 41.71 0.78 11.79
N ASP A 105 41.56 1.30 10.58
CA ASP A 105 42.21 2.53 10.14
C ASP A 105 41.74 3.72 10.99
N LYS A 106 40.44 3.79 11.33
CA LYS A 106 39.87 4.79 12.25
C LYS A 106 40.38 4.67 13.69
N ALA A 107 40.85 3.49 14.11
CA ALA A 107 41.51 3.33 15.40
C ALA A 107 42.97 3.79 15.32
N ALA A 108 43.72 3.32 14.32
CA ALA A 108 45.13 3.67 14.11
C ALA A 108 45.34 5.19 13.90
N GLN A 109 44.50 5.84 13.09
CA GLN A 109 44.54 7.29 12.85
C GLN A 109 44.16 8.13 14.10
N ARG A 110 43.72 7.47 15.19
CA ARG A 110 43.45 8.12 16.47
C ARG A 110 44.60 7.99 17.47
N ASP A 111 45.54 7.07 17.20
CA ASP A 111 46.73 6.82 18.01
C ASP A 111 47.97 7.54 17.42
N ASP A 112 48.03 7.74 16.09
CA ASP A 112 49.05 8.53 15.39
C ASP A 112 48.43 9.79 14.74
N GLU A 113 48.82 10.99 15.18
CA GLU A 113 48.18 12.28 14.82
C GLU A 113 48.83 13.00 13.60
N GLU A 114 49.71 12.34 12.83
CA GLU A 114 50.43 12.94 11.68
C GLU A 114 49.96 12.44 10.29
N GLU A 115 50.08 13.33 9.28
CA GLU A 115 49.36 13.26 8.00
C GLU A 115 49.87 12.28 6.92
N VAL A 116 48.91 11.78 6.12
CA VAL A 116 48.98 11.61 4.65
C VAL A 116 50.24 10.90 4.10
N GLY A 117 50.37 9.62 4.45
CA GLY A 117 51.03 8.64 3.58
C GLY A 117 50.07 8.18 2.47
N ASP A 118 50.58 8.01 1.24
CA ASP A 118 49.78 7.48 0.11
C ASP A 118 49.43 6.00 0.37
N ASP A 119 48.17 5.72 0.68
CA ASP A 119 47.70 4.41 1.15
C ASP A 119 48.01 3.31 0.10
N PRO A 120 48.91 2.34 0.41
CA PRO A 120 49.34 1.34 -0.55
C PRO A 120 48.25 0.32 -0.93
N ARG A 121 47.07 0.38 -0.30
CA ARG A 121 45.87 -0.40 -0.66
C ARG A 121 45.09 0.24 -1.82
N LYS A 122 45.31 1.52 -2.12
CA LYS A 122 44.63 2.21 -3.24
C LYS A 122 45.25 1.78 -4.57
N LEU A 123 44.39 1.40 -5.51
CA LEU A 123 44.78 1.01 -6.87
C LEU A 123 45.59 2.12 -7.53
N LYS A 124 46.74 1.77 -8.10
CA LYS A 124 47.59 2.74 -8.79
C LYS A 124 46.94 3.19 -10.10
N PRO A 125 47.18 4.43 -10.56
CA PRO A 125 46.66 4.91 -11.84
C PRO A 125 47.01 3.97 -13.01
N GLY A 126 46.01 3.27 -13.54
CA GLY A 126 46.16 2.29 -14.63
C GLY A 126 45.87 0.83 -14.24
N GLU A 127 45.78 0.51 -12.95
CA GLU A 127 45.41 -0.85 -12.49
C GLU A 127 43.91 -1.10 -12.66
N ILE A 128 43.55 -2.33 -13.06
CA ILE A 128 42.16 -2.76 -13.20
C ILE A 128 41.70 -3.31 -11.84
N ASP A 129 40.61 -2.75 -11.32
CA ASP A 129 39.95 -3.25 -10.11
C ASP A 129 39.65 -4.76 -10.23
N PRO A 130 40.10 -5.60 -9.28
CA PRO A 130 39.82 -7.04 -9.30
C PRO A 130 38.34 -7.39 -9.04
N ASN A 131 37.60 -6.55 -8.30
CA ASN A 131 36.22 -6.82 -7.85
C ASN A 131 35.24 -5.67 -8.18
N PRO A 132 35.10 -5.24 -9.46
CA PRO A 132 34.23 -4.13 -9.84
C PRO A 132 32.73 -4.41 -9.58
N GLU A 133 32.36 -5.66 -9.34
CA GLU A 133 31.00 -6.10 -8.99
C GLU A 133 30.49 -5.54 -7.65
N THR A 134 31.37 -5.13 -6.73
CA THR A 134 30.99 -4.62 -5.40
C THR A 134 30.70 -3.12 -5.38
N LYS A 135 31.23 -2.37 -6.34
CA LYS A 135 31.15 -0.89 -6.37
C LYS A 135 29.81 -0.37 -6.89
N PRO A 136 29.38 0.85 -6.53
CA PRO A 136 28.19 1.48 -7.12
C PRO A 136 28.24 1.54 -8.65
N ALA A 137 27.08 1.44 -9.30
CA ALA A 137 26.97 1.62 -10.75
C ALA A 137 27.28 3.06 -11.15
N ARG A 138 27.95 3.26 -12.29
CA ARG A 138 28.09 4.59 -12.88
C ARG A 138 26.72 5.06 -13.42
N PRO A 139 26.32 6.32 -13.16
CA PRO A 139 25.17 6.93 -13.84
C PRO A 139 25.32 6.89 -15.35
N ASP A 140 24.18 6.81 -16.03
CA ASP A 140 24.11 6.76 -17.48
C ASP A 140 24.42 8.15 -18.07
N PRO A 141 25.28 8.26 -19.11
CA PRO A 141 25.57 9.55 -19.74
C PRO A 141 24.33 10.12 -20.45
N VAL A 142 24.26 11.45 -20.62
CA VAL A 142 23.13 12.11 -21.29
C VAL A 142 23.06 11.73 -22.78
N ASP A 143 24.22 11.69 -23.43
CA ASP A 143 24.40 11.15 -24.77
C ASP A 143 24.91 9.71 -24.64
N MET A 144 24.04 8.77 -24.97
CA MET A 144 24.25 7.33 -24.80
C MET A 144 24.84 6.76 -26.08
N ASP A 145 25.87 5.92 -25.96
CA ASP A 145 26.55 5.36 -27.13
C ASP A 145 25.67 4.36 -27.92
N GLU A 146 26.00 4.15 -29.20
CA GLU A 146 25.24 3.25 -30.09
C GLU A 146 25.20 1.80 -29.54
N ASP A 147 26.30 1.35 -28.91
CA ASP A 147 26.41 0.04 -28.27
C ASP A 147 25.37 -0.12 -27.14
N GLU A 148 25.14 0.91 -26.31
CA GLU A 148 24.12 0.91 -25.25
C GLU A 148 22.69 1.04 -25.76
N LEU A 149 22.46 1.86 -26.78
CA LEU A 149 21.14 1.96 -27.43
C LEU A 149 20.75 0.64 -28.07
N GLU A 150 21.69 -0.01 -28.78
CA GLU A 150 21.48 -1.34 -29.34
C GLU A 150 21.23 -2.37 -28.21
N MET A 151 22.02 -2.35 -27.13
CA MET A 151 21.83 -3.22 -25.95
C MET A 151 20.42 -3.11 -25.37
N LEU A 152 19.93 -1.89 -25.15
CA LEU A 152 18.59 -1.62 -24.63
C LEU A 152 17.49 -2.06 -25.62
N SER A 153 17.70 -1.86 -26.92
CA SER A 153 16.75 -2.29 -27.95
C SER A 153 16.65 -3.82 -28.04
N GLU A 154 17.79 -4.52 -27.98
CA GLU A 154 17.86 -5.98 -27.99
C GLU A 154 17.27 -6.55 -26.70
N ALA A 155 17.62 -5.98 -25.53
CA ALA A 155 17.06 -6.39 -24.25
C ALA A 155 15.53 -6.28 -24.27
N ARG A 156 14.96 -5.14 -24.70
CA ARG A 156 13.50 -4.97 -24.85
C ARG A 156 12.89 -6.02 -25.79
N ALA A 157 13.48 -6.26 -26.96
CA ALA A 157 12.99 -7.23 -27.93
C ALA A 157 13.05 -8.69 -27.40
N ARG A 158 14.14 -9.07 -26.73
CA ARG A 158 14.32 -10.41 -26.11
C ARG A 158 13.44 -10.60 -24.87
N LEU A 159 13.19 -9.55 -24.10
CA LEU A 159 12.26 -9.56 -22.96
C LEU A 159 10.79 -9.65 -23.41
N ALA A 160 10.39 -8.96 -24.49
CA ALA A 160 9.05 -9.07 -25.06
C ALA A 160 8.79 -10.45 -25.72
N ASN A 161 9.81 -11.08 -26.31
CA ASN A 161 9.64 -12.33 -27.04
C ASN A 161 9.45 -13.55 -26.10
N THR A 162 8.30 -14.21 -26.21
CA THR A 162 7.97 -15.48 -25.53
C THR A 162 7.85 -16.68 -26.49
N GLN A 163 7.77 -16.44 -27.80
CA GLN A 163 7.44 -17.48 -28.77
C GLN A 163 8.67 -18.13 -29.42
N GLY A 164 8.70 -19.47 -29.42
CA GLY A 164 9.71 -20.27 -30.12
C GLY A 164 9.51 -20.34 -31.65
N LYS A 165 10.51 -20.88 -32.37
CA LYS A 165 10.56 -20.96 -33.84
C LYS A 165 9.28 -21.59 -34.46
N LYS A 166 8.74 -22.66 -33.85
CA LYS A 166 7.54 -23.38 -34.33
C LYS A 166 6.27 -22.53 -34.24
N ALA A 167 6.09 -21.79 -33.13
CA ALA A 167 4.96 -20.89 -32.94
C ALA A 167 4.99 -19.73 -33.95
N LYS A 168 6.15 -19.07 -34.10
CA LYS A 168 6.33 -17.98 -35.09
C LYS A 168 6.11 -18.46 -36.54
N ARG A 169 6.56 -19.68 -36.88
CA ARG A 169 6.31 -20.30 -38.19
C ARG A 169 4.80 -20.52 -38.41
N LYS A 170 4.11 -21.15 -37.45
CA LYS A 170 2.67 -21.45 -37.55
C LYS A 170 1.81 -20.19 -37.60
N ALA A 171 2.23 -19.11 -36.92
CA ALA A 171 1.56 -17.81 -37.00
C ALA A 171 1.63 -17.20 -38.42
N ARG A 172 2.82 -17.17 -39.02
CA ARG A 172 2.99 -16.72 -40.42
C ARG A 172 2.27 -17.62 -41.42
N GLU A 173 2.28 -18.93 -41.19
CA GLU A 173 1.55 -19.90 -42.01
C GLU A 173 0.03 -19.64 -41.96
N LYS A 174 -0.53 -19.38 -40.77
CA LYS A 174 -1.95 -18.98 -40.61
C LYS A 174 -2.26 -17.70 -41.40
N GLN A 175 -1.42 -16.67 -41.29
CA GLN A 175 -1.59 -15.40 -42.02
C GLN A 175 -1.54 -15.59 -43.55
N LEU A 176 -0.58 -16.39 -44.04
CA LEU A 176 -0.47 -16.71 -45.47
C LEU A 176 -1.67 -17.52 -45.97
N GLU A 177 -2.19 -18.44 -45.16
CA GLU A 177 -3.37 -19.23 -45.53
C GLU A 177 -4.65 -18.39 -45.54
N GLU A 178 -4.79 -17.44 -44.61
CA GLU A 178 -5.86 -16.44 -44.62
C GLU A 178 -5.78 -15.53 -45.85
N ALA A 179 -4.59 -15.01 -46.18
CA ALA A 179 -4.37 -14.23 -47.39
C ALA A 179 -4.69 -15.02 -48.68
N ARG A 180 -4.28 -16.29 -48.77
CA ARG A 180 -4.64 -17.19 -49.88
C ARG A 180 -6.15 -17.43 -49.95
N ARG A 181 -6.81 -17.66 -48.81
CA ARG A 181 -8.27 -17.85 -48.72
C ARG A 181 -9.01 -16.61 -49.24
N LEU A 182 -8.58 -15.42 -48.84
CA LEU A 182 -9.15 -14.15 -49.32
C LEU A 182 -8.93 -13.96 -50.82
N ALA A 183 -7.71 -14.12 -51.32
CA ALA A 183 -7.41 -14.02 -52.75
C ALA A 183 -8.18 -15.06 -53.61
N ALA A 184 -8.33 -16.29 -53.12
CA ALA A 184 -9.12 -17.32 -53.79
C ALA A 184 -10.63 -17.03 -53.74
N LEU A 185 -11.11 -16.40 -52.67
CA LEU A 185 -12.50 -15.98 -52.53
C LEU A 185 -12.83 -14.79 -53.43
N GLN A 186 -11.91 -13.82 -53.55
CA GLN A 186 -12.00 -12.72 -54.51
C GLN A 186 -12.09 -13.24 -55.95
N LYS A 187 -11.12 -14.05 -56.40
CA LYS A 187 -11.15 -14.64 -57.76
C LYS A 187 -12.44 -15.43 -58.03
N ARG A 188 -12.95 -16.16 -57.02
CA ARG A 188 -14.24 -16.87 -57.15
C ARG A 188 -15.43 -15.92 -57.22
N ARG A 189 -15.41 -14.78 -56.53
CA ARG A 189 -16.45 -13.75 -56.60
C ARG A 189 -16.45 -13.08 -57.98
N GLU A 190 -15.29 -12.72 -58.50
CA GLU A 190 -15.12 -12.13 -59.85
C GLU A 190 -15.64 -13.08 -60.93
N LEU A 191 -15.22 -14.35 -60.91
CA LEU A 191 -15.72 -15.36 -61.85
C LEU A 191 -17.25 -15.56 -61.75
N ARG A 192 -17.81 -15.64 -60.54
CA ARG A 192 -19.27 -15.76 -60.35
C ARG A 192 -20.04 -14.51 -60.78
N ALA A 193 -19.49 -13.31 -60.56
CA ALA A 193 -20.08 -12.06 -61.03
C ALA A 193 -20.11 -11.99 -62.57
N ALA A 194 -19.10 -12.57 -63.24
CA ALA A 194 -19.08 -12.77 -64.69
C ALA A 194 -19.89 -14.00 -65.17
N GLY A 195 -20.63 -14.68 -64.29
CA GLY A 195 -21.43 -15.88 -64.62
C GLY A 195 -20.63 -17.18 -64.82
N ILE A 196 -19.31 -17.17 -64.66
CA ILE A 196 -18.41 -18.29 -64.96
C ILE A 196 -18.32 -19.26 -63.76
N ASN A 197 -19.01 -20.40 -63.86
CA ASN A 197 -19.09 -21.41 -62.79
C ASN A 197 -18.03 -22.54 -62.91
N ILE A 198 -16.77 -22.23 -62.55
CA ILE A 198 -15.68 -23.21 -62.49
C ILE A 198 -15.78 -24.07 -61.22
N HIS A 199 -15.96 -25.38 -61.40
CA HIS A 199 -16.01 -26.37 -60.33
C HIS A 199 -14.60 -26.84 -59.95
N LYS A 200 -14.21 -26.70 -58.68
CA LYS A 200 -12.90 -27.17 -58.19
C LYS A 200 -12.95 -28.63 -57.74
N LYS A 201 -12.06 -29.47 -58.29
CA LYS A 201 -11.88 -30.86 -57.84
C LYS A 201 -11.30 -30.91 -56.41
N ARG A 202 -12.02 -31.52 -55.46
CA ARG A 202 -11.59 -31.66 -54.06
C ARG A 202 -10.84 -32.98 -53.87
N LYS A 203 -9.50 -32.94 -53.79
CA LYS A 203 -8.68 -34.13 -53.43
C LYS A 203 -8.68 -34.33 -51.90
N LYS A 204 -9.59 -35.13 -51.37
CA LYS A 204 -9.52 -35.72 -50.02
C LYS A 204 -9.81 -37.22 -50.09
N LYS A 205 -8.97 -38.04 -49.46
CA LYS A 205 -9.06 -39.52 -49.48
C LYS A 205 -9.68 -40.12 -48.20
N ARG A 206 -9.67 -39.37 -47.08
CA ARG A 206 -10.32 -39.70 -45.79
C ARG A 206 -10.77 -38.39 -45.12
N GLY A 207 -11.91 -38.42 -44.41
CA GLY A 207 -12.45 -37.32 -43.59
C GLY A 207 -13.94 -37.06 -43.85
N VAL A 208 -14.68 -36.76 -42.77
CA VAL A 208 -16.11 -36.40 -42.79
C VAL A 208 -16.31 -35.02 -43.44
N ASP A 209 -17.44 -34.81 -44.12
CA ASP A 209 -17.79 -33.51 -44.69
C ASP A 209 -18.74 -32.74 -43.76
N TYR A 210 -18.14 -31.93 -42.89
CA TYR A 210 -18.82 -31.09 -41.89
C TYR A 210 -19.91 -30.15 -42.45
N ASN A 211 -19.99 -29.96 -43.77
CA ASN A 211 -21.00 -29.16 -44.43
C ASN A 211 -22.16 -29.96 -45.04
N ALA A 212 -22.05 -31.29 -45.14
CA ALA A 212 -23.05 -32.15 -45.77
C ALA A 212 -23.93 -32.89 -44.75
N GLU A 213 -23.38 -33.25 -43.60
CA GLU A 213 -24.05 -34.01 -42.53
C GLU A 213 -23.58 -33.56 -41.15
N ILE A 214 -24.36 -33.87 -40.11
CA ILE A 214 -23.95 -33.62 -38.72
C ILE A 214 -22.85 -34.64 -38.35
N PRO A 215 -21.60 -34.21 -38.08
CA PRO A 215 -20.51 -35.14 -37.80
C PRO A 215 -20.74 -35.87 -36.48
N PHE A 216 -20.68 -37.20 -36.49
CA PHE A 216 -20.88 -38.04 -35.31
C PHE A 216 -22.19 -37.72 -34.57
N GLU A 217 -23.29 -37.57 -35.32
CA GLU A 217 -24.59 -37.25 -34.75
C GLU A 217 -24.99 -38.24 -33.65
N LYS A 218 -25.17 -37.72 -32.43
CA LYS A 218 -25.82 -38.42 -31.33
C LYS A 218 -27.19 -37.79 -31.15
N LYS A 219 -28.25 -38.52 -31.53
CA LYS A 219 -29.63 -38.08 -31.30
C LYS A 219 -29.83 -37.82 -29.80
N PRO A 220 -30.55 -36.73 -29.40
CA PRO A 220 -30.94 -36.52 -28.02
C PRO A 220 -31.67 -37.74 -27.46
N ALA A 221 -31.49 -38.02 -26.17
CA ALA A 221 -32.25 -39.08 -25.52
C ALA A 221 -33.72 -38.66 -25.45
N LEU A 222 -34.62 -39.52 -25.94
CA LEU A 222 -36.06 -39.27 -25.88
C LEU A 222 -36.52 -39.25 -24.42
N GLY A 223 -37.20 -38.18 -24.02
CA GLY A 223 -37.72 -37.99 -22.67
C GLY A 223 -39.16 -38.48 -22.52
N PHE A 224 -39.77 -38.11 -21.39
CA PHE A 224 -41.20 -38.39 -21.11
C PHE A 224 -42.17 -37.47 -21.86
N TYR A 225 -41.67 -36.43 -22.53
CA TYR A 225 -42.45 -35.46 -23.29
C TYR A 225 -42.28 -35.68 -24.79
N ASP A 226 -43.36 -35.52 -25.54
CA ASP A 226 -43.34 -35.56 -27.01
C ASP A 226 -42.78 -34.25 -27.57
N THR A 227 -41.62 -34.34 -28.22
CA THR A 227 -40.92 -33.22 -28.86
C THR A 227 -41.09 -33.21 -30.38
N THR A 228 -41.96 -34.06 -30.96
CA THR A 228 -42.13 -34.15 -32.43
C THR A 228 -42.81 -32.92 -33.04
N MET A 229 -43.54 -32.16 -32.23
CA MET A 229 -44.27 -30.94 -32.64
C MET A 229 -43.45 -29.66 -32.45
N GLU A 230 -42.27 -29.73 -31.83
CA GLU A 230 -41.41 -28.56 -31.61
C GLU A 230 -40.72 -28.13 -32.91
N GLN A 231 -41.05 -26.91 -33.39
CA GLN A 231 -40.44 -26.35 -34.60
C GLN A 231 -39.39 -25.30 -34.22
N PHE A 232 -38.16 -25.46 -34.71
CA PHE A 232 -37.10 -24.47 -34.59
C PHE A 232 -37.19 -23.44 -35.73
N GLU A 233 -37.36 -22.17 -35.39
CA GLU A 233 -37.32 -21.08 -36.38
C GLU A 233 -35.88 -20.80 -36.83
N HIS A 234 -35.59 -21.06 -38.10
CA HIS A 234 -34.28 -20.80 -38.67
C HIS A 234 -34.05 -19.30 -38.90
N LEU A 235 -33.03 -18.73 -38.26
CA LEU A 235 -32.65 -17.34 -38.46
C LEU A 235 -32.13 -17.10 -39.89
N GLU A 236 -32.96 -16.49 -40.75
CA GLU A 236 -32.55 -16.12 -42.10
C GLU A 236 -31.45 -15.03 -42.09
N PRO A 237 -30.26 -15.28 -42.66
CA PRO A 237 -29.17 -14.30 -42.61
C PRO A 237 -29.38 -13.18 -43.62
N ASN A 238 -29.43 -11.92 -43.18
CA ASN A 238 -29.47 -10.76 -44.07
C ASN A 238 -28.11 -10.58 -44.80
N PHE A 239 -27.93 -11.27 -45.92
CA PHE A 239 -26.68 -11.29 -46.70
C PHE A 239 -26.21 -9.93 -47.21
N LYS A 240 -27.04 -8.88 -47.19
CA LYS A 240 -26.65 -7.50 -47.57
C LYS A 240 -25.86 -6.79 -46.46
N ARG A 241 -26.08 -7.16 -45.18
CA ARG A 241 -25.41 -6.56 -44.01
C ARG A 241 -24.48 -7.53 -43.27
N LEU A 242 -24.68 -8.84 -43.41
CA LEU A 242 -23.93 -9.87 -42.71
C LEU A 242 -22.43 -9.82 -43.02
N ARG A 243 -21.60 -9.77 -41.97
CA ARG A 243 -20.13 -9.87 -42.04
C ARG A 243 -19.66 -11.04 -41.19
N GLN A 244 -18.44 -11.53 -41.45
CA GLN A 244 -17.86 -12.60 -40.65
C GLN A 244 -17.79 -12.23 -39.15
N GLN A 245 -17.40 -10.99 -38.82
CA GLN A 245 -17.38 -10.47 -37.44
C GLN A 245 -18.77 -10.43 -36.78
N HIS A 246 -19.87 -10.41 -37.54
CA HIS A 246 -21.22 -10.51 -36.96
C HIS A 246 -21.61 -11.95 -36.58
N LEU A 247 -20.99 -12.94 -37.25
CA LEU A 247 -21.16 -14.37 -36.94
C LEU A 247 -20.22 -14.80 -35.80
N ASP A 248 -18.97 -14.32 -35.83
CA ASP A 248 -17.94 -14.64 -34.83
C ASP A 248 -18.09 -13.83 -33.52
N GLY A 249 -18.81 -12.69 -33.56
CA GLY A 249 -18.99 -11.77 -32.44
C GLY A 249 -17.85 -10.76 -32.24
N GLU A 250 -17.95 -9.92 -31.21
CA GLU A 250 -16.84 -9.05 -30.81
C GLU A 250 -15.73 -9.84 -30.11
N LEU A 251 -14.48 -9.57 -30.50
CA LEU A 251 -13.32 -10.19 -29.86
C LEU A 251 -13.14 -9.60 -28.46
N ARG A 252 -13.04 -10.46 -27.44
CA ARG A 252 -12.79 -10.06 -26.04
C ARG A 252 -11.67 -9.03 -25.89
N ASN A 253 -10.56 -9.22 -26.62
CA ASN A 253 -9.43 -8.27 -26.62
C ASN A 253 -9.81 -6.88 -27.12
N GLU A 254 -10.70 -6.78 -28.12
CA GLU A 254 -11.16 -5.50 -28.68
C GLU A 254 -12.06 -4.76 -27.68
N GLN A 255 -12.96 -5.49 -27.01
CA GLN A 255 -13.79 -4.94 -25.94
C GLN A 255 -12.94 -4.45 -24.77
N GLU A 256 -12.03 -5.27 -24.25
CA GLU A 256 -11.12 -4.92 -23.15
C GLU A 256 -10.21 -3.72 -23.51
N GLU A 257 -9.74 -3.62 -24.77
CA GLU A 257 -8.96 -2.48 -25.23
C GLU A 257 -9.79 -1.19 -25.30
N ARG A 258 -11.04 -1.29 -25.76
CA ARG A 258 -12.00 -0.17 -25.84
C ARG A 258 -12.31 0.39 -24.44
N GLU A 259 -12.53 -0.49 -23.48
CA GLU A 259 -12.74 -0.14 -22.06
C GLU A 259 -11.47 0.47 -21.44
N ARG A 260 -10.30 -0.17 -21.61
CA ARG A 260 -9.01 0.36 -21.13
C ARG A 260 -8.69 1.74 -21.71
N LYS A 261 -9.02 1.99 -22.98
CA LYS A 261 -8.86 3.29 -23.64
C LYS A 261 -9.81 4.33 -23.04
N ARG A 262 -11.06 3.97 -22.77
CA ARG A 262 -12.05 4.82 -22.09
C ARG A 262 -11.57 5.22 -20.69
N ASP A 263 -11.06 4.28 -19.91
CA ASP A 263 -10.58 4.55 -18.55
C ASP A 263 -9.26 5.32 -18.52
N LYS A 264 -8.33 5.03 -19.43
CA LYS A 264 -7.13 5.86 -19.63
C LYS A 264 -7.50 7.31 -19.97
N GLN A 265 -8.53 7.54 -20.78
CA GLN A 265 -9.03 8.89 -21.07
C GLN A 265 -9.70 9.55 -19.86
N LYS A 266 -10.53 8.82 -19.09
CA LYS A 266 -11.11 9.34 -17.83
C LYS A 266 -10.02 9.78 -16.85
N ILE A 267 -9.03 8.91 -16.61
CA ILE A 267 -7.90 9.19 -15.69
C ILE A 267 -7.07 10.37 -16.21
N LYS A 268 -6.77 10.42 -17.51
CA LYS A 268 -6.05 11.56 -18.10
C LYS A 268 -6.83 12.87 -17.90
N LYS A 269 -8.12 12.90 -18.25
CA LYS A 269 -8.97 14.09 -18.06
C LYS A 269 -9.02 14.52 -16.60
N LYS A 270 -9.21 13.58 -15.66
CA LYS A 270 -9.21 13.89 -14.21
C LYS A 270 -7.88 14.51 -13.76
N LYS A 271 -6.75 14.00 -14.25
CA LYS A 271 -5.42 14.58 -13.96
C LYS A 271 -5.26 15.99 -14.54
N GLU A 272 -5.83 16.27 -15.71
CA GLU A 272 -5.74 17.58 -16.38
C GLU A 272 -6.71 18.61 -15.78
N SER A 273 -7.93 18.21 -15.42
CA SER A 273 -8.97 19.12 -14.88
C SER A 273 -8.85 19.39 -13.38
N ASP A 274 -8.26 18.47 -12.63
CA ASP A 274 -8.20 18.52 -11.17
C ASP A 274 -6.82 18.05 -10.67
N LEU A 275 -5.79 18.78 -11.11
CA LEU A 275 -4.39 18.62 -10.68
C LEU A 275 -4.26 18.50 -9.15
N PRO A 276 -4.88 19.37 -8.32
CA PRO A 276 -4.78 19.27 -6.86
C PRO A 276 -5.32 17.94 -6.30
N SER A 277 -6.54 17.51 -6.66
CA SER A 277 -7.09 16.25 -6.15
C SER A 277 -6.41 15.03 -6.76
N ALA A 278 -5.91 15.14 -7.99
CA ALA A 278 -5.14 14.06 -8.63
C ALA A 278 -3.79 13.83 -7.92
N ILE A 279 -3.07 14.90 -7.57
CA ILE A 279 -1.83 14.82 -6.78
C ILE A 279 -2.13 14.15 -5.43
N LEU A 280 -3.19 14.58 -4.74
CA LEU A 280 -3.59 14.08 -3.42
C LEU A 280 -4.01 12.59 -3.44
N GLN A 281 -4.53 12.09 -4.57
CA GLN A 281 -4.77 10.65 -4.77
C GLN A 281 -3.51 9.85 -5.15
N THR A 282 -2.53 10.46 -5.82
CA THR A 282 -1.28 9.76 -6.21
C THR A 282 -0.20 9.75 -5.14
N SER A 283 -0.21 10.69 -4.19
CA SER A 283 0.85 10.82 -3.18
C SER A 283 0.73 9.84 -1.99
N GLY A 284 -0.36 9.06 -1.91
CA GLY A 284 -0.61 8.15 -0.78
C GLY A 284 -1.00 8.84 0.54
N VAL A 285 -0.98 10.17 0.60
CA VAL A 285 -1.28 10.97 1.81
C VAL A 285 -2.80 11.00 2.14
N ALA A 286 -3.63 10.34 1.32
CA ALA A 286 -5.09 10.38 1.42
C ALA A 286 -5.69 9.90 2.77
N GLU A 287 -4.96 9.13 3.58
CA GLU A 287 -5.42 8.75 4.93
C GLU A 287 -5.28 9.87 5.98
N PHE A 288 -4.30 10.77 5.84
CA PHE A 288 -3.99 11.76 6.88
C PHE A 288 -4.78 13.07 6.78
N THR A 289 -5.40 13.38 5.64
CA THR A 289 -6.12 14.65 5.42
C THR A 289 -7.61 14.47 5.21
N LYS A 290 -8.29 13.69 6.05
CA LYS A 290 -9.68 14.01 6.41
C LYS A 290 -9.65 15.40 7.05
N LYS A 291 -10.10 16.43 6.32
CA LYS A 291 -10.18 17.80 6.83
C LYS A 291 -11.00 17.80 8.11
N ARG A 292 -10.35 17.99 9.27
CA ARG A 292 -11.04 18.18 10.54
C ARG A 292 -11.96 19.39 10.38
N SER A 293 -13.20 19.30 10.86
CA SER A 293 -14.11 20.45 10.90
C SER A 293 -13.43 21.58 11.68
N LYS A 294 -13.65 22.83 11.23
CA LYS A 294 -13.04 24.00 11.86
C LYS A 294 -13.49 24.04 13.32
N LEU A 295 -12.55 24.07 14.26
CA LEU A 295 -12.86 24.04 15.69
C LEU A 295 -13.56 25.36 16.08
N VAL A 296 -14.88 25.34 16.12
CA VAL A 296 -15.69 26.43 16.67
C VAL A 296 -15.74 26.21 18.17
N LEU A 297 -14.86 26.90 18.91
CA LEU A 297 -14.97 26.98 20.35
C LEU A 297 -16.22 27.81 20.71
N PRO A 298 -16.97 27.43 21.76
CA PRO A 298 -18.03 28.29 22.28
C PRO A 298 -17.43 29.61 22.76
N ALA A 299 -18.22 30.69 22.71
CA ALA A 299 -17.81 31.98 23.25
C ALA A 299 -17.45 31.84 24.74
N PRO A 300 -16.43 32.59 25.24
CA PRO A 300 -16.06 32.55 26.65
C PRO A 300 -17.27 32.88 27.53
N GLN A 301 -17.49 32.10 28.59
CA GLN A 301 -18.65 32.24 29.49
C GLN A 301 -18.40 33.23 30.65
N ILE A 302 -17.24 33.89 30.65
CA ILE A 302 -16.84 34.94 31.59
C ILE A 302 -17.21 36.29 30.98
N SER A 303 -17.89 37.12 31.76
CA SER A 303 -18.25 38.47 31.36
C SER A 303 -17.03 39.40 31.41
N ASP A 304 -17.04 40.47 30.60
CA ASP A 304 -15.90 41.40 30.54
C ASP A 304 -15.60 42.04 31.91
N ALA A 305 -16.61 42.23 32.77
CA ALA A 305 -16.45 42.73 34.13
C ALA A 305 -15.72 41.73 35.07
N GLU A 306 -16.01 40.43 34.95
CA GLU A 306 -15.25 39.39 35.67
C GLU A 306 -13.81 39.28 35.14
N LEU A 307 -13.62 39.52 33.84
CA LEU A 307 -12.29 39.58 33.22
C LEU A 307 -11.46 40.76 33.79
N GLU A 308 -12.06 41.94 33.89
CA GLU A 308 -11.45 43.12 34.51
C GLU A 308 -11.12 42.88 35.99
N GLU A 309 -11.99 42.21 36.75
CA GLU A 309 -11.74 41.88 38.16
C GLU A 309 -10.58 40.89 38.32
N VAL A 310 -10.50 39.86 37.47
CA VAL A 310 -9.35 38.92 37.43
C VAL A 310 -8.05 39.64 37.07
N VAL A 311 -8.06 40.55 36.09
CA VAL A 311 -6.88 41.37 35.73
C VAL A 311 -6.47 42.28 36.89
N LYS A 312 -7.44 42.89 37.58
CA LYS A 312 -7.19 43.77 38.74
C LYS A 312 -6.65 42.99 39.95
N LEU A 313 -7.13 41.76 40.16
CA LEU A 313 -6.60 40.84 41.18
C LEU A 313 -5.15 40.44 40.87
N GLY A 314 -4.84 40.15 39.59
CA GLY A 314 -3.48 39.88 39.11
C GLY A 314 -2.53 41.05 39.35
N LEU A 315 -2.93 42.26 38.96
CA LEU A 315 -2.16 43.49 39.21
C LEU A 315 -1.95 43.76 40.70
N ALA A 316 -2.96 43.54 41.54
CA ALA A 316 -2.82 43.70 42.99
C ALA A 316 -1.83 42.69 43.60
N SER A 317 -1.83 41.45 43.10
CA SER A 317 -0.85 40.42 43.49
C SER A 317 0.58 40.81 43.10
N GLU A 318 0.78 41.33 41.88
CA GLU A 318 2.11 41.69 41.38
C GLU A 318 2.68 42.95 42.05
N VAL A 319 1.84 43.94 42.37
CA VAL A 319 2.23 45.10 43.20
C VAL A 319 2.59 44.67 44.63
N ALA A 320 1.84 43.75 45.23
CA ALA A 320 2.18 43.19 46.53
C ALA A 320 3.51 42.41 46.51
N ARG A 321 3.85 41.78 45.38
CA ARG A 321 5.15 41.11 45.17
C ARG A 321 6.30 42.10 45.08
N GLN A 322 6.19 43.15 44.26
CA GLN A 322 7.22 44.19 44.14
C GLN A 322 7.48 44.88 45.48
N ALA A 323 6.42 45.23 46.22
CA ALA A 323 6.55 45.83 47.55
C ALA A 323 7.24 44.91 48.58
N ALA A 324 7.13 43.59 48.42
CA ALA A 324 7.84 42.61 49.25
C ALA A 324 9.29 42.37 48.80
N GLU A 325 9.60 42.59 47.52
CA GLU A 325 10.96 42.49 46.96
C GLU A 325 11.80 43.75 47.23
N GLU A 326 11.19 44.94 47.31
CA GLU A 326 11.89 46.22 47.57
C GLU A 326 12.20 46.47 49.06
N SER A 327 11.60 45.74 49.99
CA SER A 327 11.90 45.85 51.42
C SER A 327 13.20 45.12 51.79
N GLU A 328 14.31 45.86 51.90
CA GLU A 328 15.70 45.38 52.11
C GLU A 328 16.01 44.71 53.47
N SER A 329 15.01 44.11 54.12
CA SER A 329 15.15 43.30 55.34
C SER A 329 14.58 41.89 55.10
N GLY A 330 15.48 40.92 54.94
CA GLY A 330 15.19 39.59 54.37
C GLY A 330 14.30 38.66 55.20
N ASN A 331 12.99 38.95 55.26
CA ASN A 331 11.98 38.08 55.86
C ASN A 331 11.42 37.08 54.82
N SER A 332 12.16 35.97 54.61
CA SER A 332 11.83 34.87 53.68
C SER A 332 10.42 34.26 53.85
N ALA A 333 9.76 34.46 54.99
CA ALA A 333 8.41 33.96 55.25
C ALA A 333 7.31 34.66 54.41
N SER A 334 7.50 35.93 54.03
CA SER A 334 6.49 36.70 53.30
C SER A 334 6.41 36.32 51.82
N SER A 335 7.55 36.03 51.18
CA SER A 335 7.59 35.64 49.77
C SER A 335 6.94 34.28 49.52
N ALA A 336 7.02 33.35 50.48
CA ALA A 336 6.43 32.02 50.39
C ALA A 336 4.88 32.00 50.42
N LEU A 337 4.23 33.12 50.75
CA LEU A 337 2.76 33.26 50.70
C LEU A 337 2.25 33.82 49.35
N LEU A 338 3.14 34.38 48.53
CA LEU A 338 2.82 34.91 47.20
C LEU A 338 3.05 33.83 46.12
N SER A 339 2.24 32.77 46.19
CA SER A 339 2.32 31.65 45.24
C SER A 339 1.98 32.08 43.81
N GLU A 340 2.88 31.74 42.88
CA GLU A 340 2.76 32.01 41.45
C GLU A 340 1.62 31.18 40.83
N TYR A 341 0.48 31.82 40.55
CA TYR A 341 -0.62 31.23 39.75
C TYR A 341 -0.24 31.18 38.26
N SER A 342 0.81 30.44 37.93
CA SER A 342 1.00 29.95 36.57
C SER A 342 -0.17 29.02 36.24
N VAL A 343 -0.96 29.36 35.20
CA VAL A 343 -2.06 28.52 34.70
C VAL A 343 -1.45 27.31 34.00
N THR A 344 -1.00 26.37 34.80
CA THR A 344 -0.44 25.09 34.37
C THR A 344 -1.55 24.21 33.83
N ASN A 345 -1.44 23.86 32.56
CA ASN A 345 -2.35 22.93 31.89
C ASN A 345 -2.05 21.49 32.31
N THR A 346 -2.22 21.18 33.60
CA THR A 346 -2.09 19.84 34.18
C THR A 346 -3.46 19.36 34.65
N VAL A 347 -4.04 18.45 33.87
CA VAL A 347 -5.33 17.83 34.18
C VAL A 347 -5.14 16.79 35.30
N THR A 348 -5.27 17.23 36.55
CA THR A 348 -5.56 16.38 37.70
C THR A 348 -6.99 16.66 38.18
N GLY A 349 -7.76 15.60 38.42
CA GLY A 349 -9.22 15.67 38.41
C GLY A 349 -9.83 16.37 39.62
N LEU A 350 -10.17 17.66 39.47
CA LEU A 350 -11.23 18.29 40.25
C LEU A 350 -12.55 18.17 39.47
N HIS A 351 -13.40 17.22 39.85
CA HIS A 351 -14.70 17.01 39.20
C HIS A 351 -15.68 18.13 39.57
N THR A 352 -15.75 19.18 38.76
CA THR A 352 -16.99 19.94 38.66
C THR A 352 -18.10 19.01 38.14
N PRO A 353 -19.33 19.06 38.69
CA PRO A 353 -20.44 18.30 38.16
C PRO A 353 -20.74 18.80 36.74
N ARG A 354 -20.31 18.03 35.73
CA ARG A 354 -20.60 18.34 34.32
C ARG A 354 -22.11 18.37 34.11
N THR A 355 -22.63 19.51 33.67
CA THR A 355 -23.94 19.56 33.03
C THR A 355 -24.00 18.53 31.91
N PRO A 356 -25.06 17.71 31.79
CA PRO A 356 -25.17 16.74 30.71
C PRO A 356 -25.09 17.48 29.37
N ALA A 357 -24.21 17.01 28.49
CA ALA A 357 -24.03 17.63 27.19
C ALA A 357 -25.34 17.50 26.40
N VAL A 358 -25.85 18.63 25.89
CA VAL A 358 -27.03 18.64 25.03
C VAL A 358 -26.69 17.87 23.75
N GLN A 359 -27.20 16.64 23.65
CA GLN A 359 -27.09 15.85 22.43
C GLN A 359 -27.99 16.47 21.37
N ASP A 360 -27.41 16.82 20.22
CA ASP A 360 -28.15 17.33 19.07
C ASP A 360 -28.97 16.20 18.43
N ARG A 361 -30.22 16.05 18.92
CA ARG A 361 -31.15 15.00 18.49
C ARG A 361 -31.40 15.04 16.99
N ILE A 362 -31.38 16.23 16.36
CA ILE A 362 -31.63 16.41 14.92
C ILE A 362 -30.47 15.80 14.13
N LEU A 363 -29.23 16.04 14.55
CA LEU A 363 -28.05 15.45 13.93
C LEU A 363 -28.04 13.91 14.07
N GLN A 364 -28.48 13.40 15.22
CA GLN A 364 -28.55 11.96 15.50
C GLN A 364 -29.64 11.26 14.67
N GLU A 365 -30.83 11.88 14.53
CA GLU A 365 -31.90 11.39 13.65
C GLU A 365 -31.48 11.41 12.17
N ALA A 366 -30.79 12.46 11.72
CA ALA A 366 -30.24 12.53 10.37
C ALA A 366 -29.21 11.42 10.10
N GLN A 367 -28.39 11.03 11.09
CA GLN A 367 -27.47 9.89 10.99
C GLN A 367 -28.20 8.56 10.91
N ASN A 368 -29.24 8.34 11.73
CA ASN A 368 -30.09 7.14 11.65
C ASN A 368 -30.75 7.01 10.27
N LEU A 369 -31.31 8.10 9.72
CA LEU A 369 -31.87 8.13 8.36
C LEU A 369 -30.81 7.81 7.30
N MET A 370 -29.62 8.42 7.39
CA MET A 370 -28.54 8.17 6.43
C MET A 370 -28.03 6.71 6.48
N ALA A 371 -28.01 6.09 7.66
CA ALA A 371 -27.69 4.66 7.81
C ALA A 371 -28.75 3.78 7.12
N LEU A 372 -30.03 4.09 7.26
CA LEU A 372 -31.13 3.36 6.60
C LEU A 372 -31.12 3.49 5.06
N THR A 373 -30.72 4.66 4.51
CA THR A 373 -30.72 4.87 3.05
C THR A 373 -29.66 4.08 2.27
N ASN A 374 -28.57 3.64 2.92
CA ASN A 374 -27.39 3.11 2.24
C ASN A 374 -27.22 1.58 2.31
N ILE A 375 -28.25 0.83 2.72
CA ILE A 375 -28.15 -0.61 2.99
C ILE A 375 -29.20 -1.39 2.20
N ASP A 376 -28.75 -2.43 1.50
CA ASP A 376 -29.60 -3.40 0.80
C ASP A 376 -30.46 -4.19 1.80
N THR A 377 -31.75 -4.41 1.49
CA THR A 377 -32.70 -5.02 2.44
C THR A 377 -32.31 -6.45 2.87
N PRO A 378 -32.70 -6.92 4.07
CA PRO A 378 -32.27 -8.21 4.62
C PRO A 378 -32.55 -9.44 3.76
N LEU A 379 -33.48 -9.34 2.79
CA LEU A 379 -33.76 -10.40 1.80
C LEU A 379 -32.56 -10.71 0.88
N LYS A 380 -31.58 -9.80 0.78
CA LYS A 380 -30.28 -10.01 0.13
C LYS A 380 -29.17 -10.51 1.07
N GLY A 381 -29.47 -10.77 2.35
CA GLY A 381 -28.50 -11.32 3.32
C GLY A 381 -27.61 -10.29 4.04
N GLY A 382 -28.01 -9.02 4.09
CA GLY A 382 -27.32 -7.99 4.89
C GLY A 382 -27.63 -8.11 6.39
N LEU A 383 -26.66 -7.76 7.23
CA LEU A 383 -26.86 -7.60 8.69
C LEU A 383 -27.48 -6.22 8.99
N ASN A 384 -28.45 -6.16 9.90
CA ASN A 384 -29.06 -4.91 10.34
C ASN A 384 -28.03 -4.02 11.08
N THR A 385 -27.94 -2.74 10.71
CA THR A 385 -27.18 -1.75 11.47
C THR A 385 -27.87 -1.39 12.79
N PRO A 386 -27.13 -1.27 13.90
CA PRO A 386 -27.67 -0.73 15.14
C PRO A 386 -27.99 0.76 14.95
N LEU A 387 -29.22 1.16 15.28
CA LEU A 387 -29.68 2.55 15.28
C LEU A 387 -29.72 3.07 16.71
N HIS A 388 -29.56 4.38 16.88
CA HIS A 388 -29.74 5.00 18.20
C HIS A 388 -31.22 5.18 18.51
N GLU A 389 -31.65 4.75 19.71
CA GLU A 389 -33.00 5.00 20.22
C GLU A 389 -33.20 6.50 20.49
N SER A 390 -34.20 7.09 19.84
CA SER A 390 -34.55 8.51 19.96
C SER A 390 -35.92 8.65 20.62
N ASP A 391 -35.95 9.04 21.89
CA ASP A 391 -37.19 9.39 22.57
C ASP A 391 -37.81 10.65 21.94
N PHE A 392 -39.00 10.50 21.33
CA PHE A 392 -39.76 11.55 20.63
C PHE A 392 -40.33 12.65 21.55
N SER A 393 -39.74 12.86 22.73
CA SER A 393 -40.12 13.89 23.71
C SER A 393 -39.86 15.34 23.26
N GLY A 394 -39.25 15.55 22.10
CA GLY A 394 -38.94 16.90 21.56
C GLY A 394 -40.14 17.64 20.96
N VAL A 395 -41.32 17.01 20.85
CA VAL A 395 -42.51 17.61 20.20
C VAL A 395 -43.24 18.63 21.09
N THR A 396 -42.95 18.66 22.40
CA THR A 396 -43.52 19.67 23.32
C THR A 396 -42.43 20.50 24.00
N PRO A 397 -42.55 21.85 24.04
CA PRO A 397 -41.54 22.70 24.66
C PRO A 397 -41.62 22.59 26.20
N GLN A 398 -40.58 22.04 26.82
CA GLN A 398 -40.40 22.11 28.28
C GLN A 398 -39.46 23.23 28.70
N LYS A 399 -39.80 23.89 29.81
CA LYS A 399 -39.06 25.02 30.37
C LYS A 399 -37.97 24.50 31.32
N GLN A 400 -36.71 24.46 30.86
CA GLN A 400 -35.58 24.11 31.72
C GLN A 400 -35.31 25.22 32.75
N GLN A 401 -35.23 24.86 34.03
CA GLN A 401 -34.69 25.74 35.07
C GLN A 401 -33.17 25.66 35.06
N ILE A 402 -32.51 26.81 34.96
CA ILE A 402 -31.06 26.94 35.10
C ILE A 402 -30.74 27.00 36.60
N GLN A 403 -29.98 26.03 37.11
CA GLN A 403 -29.38 26.09 38.44
C GLN A 403 -27.94 26.58 38.33
N THR A 404 -27.61 27.68 39.01
CA THR A 404 -26.25 28.22 39.12
C THR A 404 -25.52 27.55 40.31
N PRO A 405 -24.37 26.88 40.11
CA PRO A 405 -23.60 26.33 41.22
C PRO A 405 -22.78 27.44 41.92
N ASN A 406 -22.95 27.59 43.23
CA ASN A 406 -22.18 28.51 44.06
C ASN A 406 -20.68 28.16 44.08
N THR A 407 -19.81 29.14 43.81
CA THR A 407 -18.36 28.99 43.86
C THR A 407 -17.80 29.41 45.23
N VAL A 408 -17.85 28.52 46.23
CA VAL A 408 -17.17 28.77 47.52
C VAL A 408 -15.71 28.33 47.39
N LEU A 409 -14.79 29.31 47.36
CA LEU A 409 -13.34 29.10 47.41
C LEU A 409 -12.97 28.40 48.72
N SER A 410 -12.38 27.19 48.65
CA SER A 410 -11.73 26.55 49.80
C SER A 410 -10.21 26.65 49.67
N THR A 411 -9.58 27.30 50.65
CA THR A 411 -8.13 27.46 50.74
C THR A 411 -7.49 26.20 51.34
N PRO A 412 -6.51 25.54 50.68
CA PRO A 412 -5.98 24.25 51.13
C PRO A 412 -4.78 24.40 52.08
N PHE A 413 -5.00 24.82 53.33
CA PHE A 413 -4.00 24.65 54.40
C PHE A 413 -4.64 24.33 55.76
N ARG A 414 -4.47 23.09 56.22
CA ARG A 414 -4.60 22.74 57.65
C ARG A 414 -3.62 21.62 57.99
N THR A 415 -2.80 21.86 59.00
CA THR A 415 -1.80 20.92 59.53
C THR A 415 -2.45 19.76 60.30
N PRO A 416 -1.79 18.59 60.41
CA PRO A 416 -2.33 17.45 61.13
C PRO A 416 -2.20 17.66 62.65
N GLY A 417 -3.31 17.47 63.38
CA GLY A 417 -3.35 17.43 64.84
C GLY A 417 -4.08 16.16 65.32
N PRO A 418 -3.61 15.49 66.38
CA PRO A 418 -4.19 14.22 66.83
C PRO A 418 -5.38 14.42 67.77
N GLY A 419 -6.41 13.58 67.67
CA GLY A 419 -7.46 13.53 68.69
C GLY A 419 -8.80 12.94 68.22
N GLN A 420 -9.15 11.79 68.81
CA GLN A 420 -10.48 11.36 69.29
C GLN A 420 -11.79 11.80 68.57
N GLY A 421 -12.71 10.84 68.42
CA GLY A 421 -14.12 11.08 68.81
C GLY A 421 -15.21 10.74 67.80
N GLN A 422 -15.71 9.50 67.91
CA GLN A 422 -17.14 9.08 67.87
C GLN A 422 -18.16 9.69 66.87
N GLU A 423 -18.87 8.74 66.20
CA GLU A 423 -20.34 8.66 66.07
C GLU A 423 -21.09 9.73 65.26
N SER A 424 -22.23 9.47 64.59
CA SER A 424 -23.03 8.27 64.27
C SER A 424 -23.89 8.65 63.02
N MET A 425 -24.46 7.77 62.18
CA MET A 425 -25.67 6.98 62.42
C MET A 425 -25.99 6.14 61.16
N THR A 426 -26.46 4.90 61.33
CA THR A 426 -27.31 4.19 60.35
C THR A 426 -28.79 4.58 60.59
N PRO A 427 -29.69 4.31 59.63
CA PRO A 427 -30.62 3.21 59.91
C PRO A 427 -30.93 2.28 58.72
N GLN A 428 -31.67 1.23 59.05
CA GLN A 428 -31.93 -0.02 58.33
C GLN A 428 -33.44 -0.15 58.03
N ALA A 429 -33.82 -0.62 56.83
CA ALA A 429 -35.06 -1.38 56.49
C ALA A 429 -35.21 -1.51 54.95
N GLY A 430 -35.84 -2.52 54.36
CA GLY A 430 -36.36 -3.78 54.91
C GLY A 430 -37.60 -4.33 54.16
N GLY A 431 -37.43 -5.36 53.31
CA GLY A 431 -38.52 -6.13 52.64
C GLY A 431 -39.35 -5.36 51.59
N ALA A 432 -40.18 -5.97 50.73
CA ALA A 432 -40.41 -7.35 50.28
C ALA A 432 -41.24 -7.27 48.94
N MET A 433 -41.66 -8.29 48.18
CA MET A 433 -41.75 -9.75 48.31
C MET A 433 -41.40 -10.48 46.99
N THR A 434 -41.50 -11.82 47.00
CA THR A 434 -41.51 -12.80 45.88
C THR A 434 -42.96 -13.37 45.73
N PRO A 435 -43.34 -14.40 44.89
CA PRO A 435 -42.49 -15.46 44.31
C PRO A 435 -42.85 -16.18 42.97
N ARG A 436 -41.83 -16.94 42.51
CA ARG A 436 -41.85 -18.29 41.89
C ARG A 436 -42.56 -18.57 40.55
N GLY A 437 -41.76 -19.09 39.62
CA GLY A 437 -42.12 -20.14 38.65
C GLY A 437 -40.85 -20.85 38.15
N ALA A 438 -40.70 -22.15 38.41
CA ALA A 438 -39.66 -22.99 37.81
C ALA A 438 -40.03 -23.30 36.32
N VAL A 439 -39.20 -23.86 35.42
CA VAL A 439 -38.44 -25.14 35.51
C VAL A 439 -37.35 -25.17 34.42
N THR A 440 -36.18 -25.73 34.74
CA THR A 440 -35.27 -26.42 33.79
C THR A 440 -35.28 -27.92 34.11
N PRO A 441 -35.20 -28.83 33.10
CA PRO A 441 -33.90 -29.47 32.83
C PRO A 441 -33.68 -29.89 31.34
N VAL A 442 -32.46 -29.75 30.79
CA VAL A 442 -31.43 -30.81 30.53
C VAL A 442 -31.63 -31.66 29.26
N LEU A 443 -30.53 -31.82 28.50
CA LEU A 443 -30.34 -32.72 27.35
C LEU A 443 -30.30 -34.21 27.74
N GLY A 444 -30.80 -35.13 26.88
CA GLY A 444 -30.23 -36.49 26.82
C GLY A 444 -31.07 -37.65 26.26
N LEU A 445 -30.90 -37.93 24.96
CA LEU A 445 -30.75 -39.28 24.33
C LEU A 445 -31.90 -40.33 24.24
N PHE A 446 -31.90 -41.04 23.08
CA PHE A 446 -32.49 -42.36 22.75
C PHE A 446 -34.03 -42.51 22.77
N GLN A 447 -34.71 -43.38 21.99
CA GLN A 447 -34.44 -44.15 20.75
C GLN A 447 -35.80 -44.68 20.17
N HIS A 448 -35.78 -45.29 18.98
CA HIS A 448 -36.80 -46.17 18.36
C HIS A 448 -38.11 -45.58 17.80
N SER A 449 -38.24 -45.67 16.47
CA SER A 449 -39.00 -46.77 15.84
C SER A 449 -38.27 -47.25 14.58
#